data_AF-A0A2A5AH22-F1
#
_entry.id   AF-A0A2A5AH22-F1
#
_cell.length_a   1.000
_cell.length_b   1.000
_cell.length_c   1.000
_cell.angle_alpha   90.00
_cell.angle_beta   90.00
_cell.angle_gamma   90.00
#
_symmetry.space_group_name_H-M   'P 1'
#
loop_
_entity.id
_entity.type
_entity.pdbx_description
1 polymer ?
#
loop_
_entity_poly.entity_id
_entity_poly.type
_entity_poly.pdbx_seq_one_letter_code
_entity_poly.pdbx_strand_id
1 'polypeptide(L)' 'MQIANPIYDVIFKYLLDDNKIAKKLISLIIGEEIETLEFKPTEIRNDLESRSIWVLHIDFSATIKLSNGKYKKIII' A
#
# COMPACT_ATOMS: atom_id res chain seq x y z
N MET A 1 -9.95 11.05 12.03
CA MET A 1 -8.98 11.73 11.14
C MET A 1 -9.71 12.04 9.84
N GLN A 2 -9.84 13.31 9.44
CA GLN A 2 -10.39 13.63 8.13
C GLN A 2 -9.26 13.60 7.10
N ILE A 3 -9.33 12.67 6.16
CA ILE A 3 -8.37 12.58 5.05
C ILE A 3 -8.79 13.59 3.99
N ALA A 4 -7.90 14.52 3.64
CA ALA A 4 -8.21 15.58 2.68
C ALA A 4 -8.49 15.04 1.25
N ASN A 5 -8.01 13.84 0.93
CA ASN A 5 -8.28 13.16 -0.33
C ASN A 5 -9.26 11.96 -0.13
N PRO A 6 -10.54 12.12 -0.48
CA PRO A 6 -11.58 11.11 -0.21
C PRO A 6 -11.39 9.79 -0.98
N ILE A 7 -10.67 9.78 -2.10
CA ILE A 7 -10.39 8.54 -2.85
C ILE A 7 -9.45 7.62 -2.04
N TYR A 8 -8.52 8.21 -1.29
CA TYR A 8 -7.59 7.45 -0.45
C TYR A 8 -8.29 6.87 0.77
N ASP A 9 -9.20 7.60 1.40
CA ASP A 9 -9.91 7.15 2.60
C ASP A 9 -10.65 5.82 2.39
N VAL A 10 -11.33 5.68 1.25
CA VAL A 10 -12.16 4.50 0.99
C VAL A 10 -11.33 3.32 0.48
N ILE A 11 -10.50 3.51 -0.56
CA ILE A 11 -9.76 2.40 -1.19
C ILE A 11 -8.69 1.85 -0.26
N PHE A 12 -7.89 2.70 0.40
CA PHE A 12 -6.84 2.21 1.30
C PHE A 12 -7.42 1.53 2.52
N LYS A 13 -8.55 2.00 3.06
CA LYS A 13 -9.22 1.32 4.17
C LYS A 13 -9.56 -0.11 3.80
N TYR A 14 -10.11 -0.36 2.62
CA TYR A 14 -10.40 -1.72 2.17
C TYR A 14 -9.15 -2.56 1.89
N LEU A 15 -8.08 -1.96 1.34
CA LEU A 15 -6.79 -2.63 1.17
C LEU A 15 -6.13 -2.99 2.51
N LEU A 16 -6.36 -2.19 3.54
CA LEU A 16 -5.85 -2.40 4.89
C LEU A 16 -6.64 -3.43 5.68
N ASP A 17 -7.96 -3.47 5.48
CA ASP A 17 -8.88 -4.29 6.26
C ASP A 17 -8.78 -5.78 5.91
N ASP A 18 -8.55 -6.10 4.62
CA ASP A 18 -8.41 -7.49 4.15
C ASP A 18 -7.18 -7.68 3.27
N ASN A 19 -6.10 -8.22 3.88
CA ASN A 19 -4.85 -8.52 3.19
C ASN A 19 -5.04 -9.52 2.03
N LYS A 20 -6.01 -10.45 2.10
CA LYS A 20 -6.28 -11.42 1.03
C LYS A 20 -6.87 -10.73 -0.20
N ILE A 21 -7.81 -9.80 0.01
CA ILE A 21 -8.36 -8.97 -1.07
C ILE A 21 -7.29 -8.04 -1.63
N ALA A 22 -6.51 -7.39 -0.78
CA ALA A 22 -5.41 -6.51 -1.18
C ALA A 22 -4.38 -7.26 -2.02
N LYS A 23 -3.95 -8.44 -1.57
CA LYS A 23 -3.02 -9.32 -2.30
C LYS A 23 -3.56 -9.67 -3.68
N LYS A 24 -4.85 -10.01 -3.80
CA LYS A 24 -5.47 -10.36 -5.08
C LYS A 24 -5.62 -9.15 -6.01
N LEU A 25 -6.00 -7.99 -5.48
CA LEU A 25 -6.10 -6.77 -6.26
C LEU A 25 -4.74 -6.31 -6.78
N ILE A 26 -3.74 -6.28 -5.90
CA ILE A 26 -2.38 -5.87 -6.26
C ILE A 26 -1.76 -6.88 -7.24
N SER A 27 -2.00 -8.19 -7.09
CA SER A 27 -1.55 -9.18 -8.08
C SER A 27 -2.14 -8.94 -9.47
N LEU A 28 -3.42 -8.52 -9.54
CA LEU A 28 -4.07 -8.17 -10.81
C LEU A 28 -3.48 -6.90 -11.42
N ILE A 29 -3.11 -5.90 -10.61
CA ILE A 29 -2.50 -4.65 -11.08
C ILE A 29 -1.09 -4.90 -11.63
N ILE A 30 -0.27 -5.70 -10.94
CA ILE A 30 1.13 -5.95 -11.34
C ILE A 30 1.29 -7.10 -12.34
N GLY A 31 0.27 -7.94 -12.50
CA GLY A 31 0.28 -9.08 -13.43
C GLY A 31 1.12 -10.28 -12.97
N GLU A 32 1.55 -10.32 -11.71
CA GLU A 32 2.42 -11.35 -11.15
C GLU A 32 1.78 -11.98 -9.90
N GLU A 33 2.06 -13.27 -9.67
CA GLU A 33 1.60 -13.96 -8.46
C GLU A 33 2.35 -13.41 -7.24
N ILE A 34 1.60 -12.91 -6.26
CA ILE A 34 2.16 -12.46 -4.99
C ILE A 34 2.19 -13.66 -4.03
N GLU A 35 3.33 -13.91 -3.40
CA GLU A 35 3.48 -14.91 -2.34
C GLU A 35 3.17 -14.29 -0.97
N THR A 36 3.77 -13.13 -0.68
CA THR A 36 3.54 -12.38 0.56
C THR A 36 3.34 -10.90 0.27
N LEU A 37 2.46 -10.26 1.03
CA LEU A 37 2.18 -8.82 0.94
C LEU A 37 2.28 -8.21 2.34
N GLU A 38 3.26 -7.34 2.54
CA GLU A 38 3.54 -6.61 3.78
C GLU A 38 3.12 -5.15 3.61
N PHE A 39 2.39 -4.63 4.60
CA PHE A 39 1.99 -3.22 4.64
C PHE A 39 2.95 -2.42 5.51
N LYS A 40 3.49 -1.29 5.01
CA LYS A 40 4.39 -0.42 5.77
C LYS A 40 3.93 1.05 5.70
N PRO A 41 3.20 1.54 6.71
CA PRO A 41 2.86 2.94 6.82
C PRO A 41 4.04 3.73 7.40
N THR A 42 4.34 4.88 6.82
CA THR A 42 5.25 5.89 7.38
C THR A 42 4.51 7.22 7.47
N GLU A 43 4.39 7.74 8.68
CA GLU A 43 3.75 9.03 8.91
C GLU A 43 4.79 10.15 8.92
N ILE A 44 4.55 11.19 8.13
CA ILE A 44 5.37 12.39 8.06
C ILE A 44 4.52 13.57 8.50
N ARG A 45 4.96 14.22 9.58
CA ARG A 45 4.34 15.44 10.08
C ARG A 45 5.03 16.65 9.47
N ASN A 46 4.27 17.47 8.75
CA ASN A 46 4.72 18.78 8.29
C ASN A 46 4.00 19.86 9.09
N ASP A 47 4.74 20.55 9.95
CA ASP A 47 4.26 21.78 10.58
C ASP A 47 4.48 22.93 9.59
N LEU A 48 3.53 23.13 8.67
CA LEU A 48 3.45 24.37 7.90
C LEU A 48 2.95 25.46 8.84
N GLU A 49 3.59 26.63 8.82
CA GLU A 49 3.43 27.74 9.79
C GLU A 49 1.98 28.18 10.07
N SER A 50 1.01 27.79 9.24
CA SER A 50 -0.42 28.10 9.41
C SER A 50 -1.35 26.89 9.59
N ARG A 51 -0.90 25.65 9.30
CA ARG A 51 -1.69 24.41 9.41
C ARG A 51 -0.78 23.19 9.56
N SER A 52 -0.98 22.39 10.61
CA SER A 52 -0.36 21.06 10.69
C SER A 52 -1.02 20.13 9.67
N ILE A 53 -0.26 19.70 8.66
CA ILE A 53 -0.69 18.70 7.67
C ILE A 53 0.05 17.40 7.96
N TRP A 54 -0.72 16.31 8.02
CA TRP A 54 -0.20 14.97 8.24
C TRP A 54 -0.17 14.28 6.88
N VAL A 55 1.01 13.89 6.45
CA VAL A 55 1.21 13.15 5.20
C VAL A 55 1.48 11.70 5.57
N LEU A 56 0.59 10.80 5.17
CA LEU A 56 0.78 9.38 5.35
C LEU A 56 1.35 8.80 4.05
N HIS A 57 2.61 8.38 4.08
CA HIS A 57 3.22 7.61 3.00
C HIS A 57 2.94 6.13 3.26
N ILE A 58 2.46 5.42 2.24
CA ILE A 58 2.06 4.04 2.38
C ILE A 58 2.71 3.24 1.26
N ASP A 59 3.54 2.28 1.66
CA ASP A 59 4.17 1.34 0.74
C ASP A 59 3.64 -0.07 0.98
N PHE A 60 3.49 -0.82 -0.12
CA PHE A 60 3.35 -2.26 -0.06
C PHE A 60 4.66 -2.93 -0.45
N SER A 61 5.10 -3.86 0.39
CA SER A 61 6.24 -4.71 0.09
C SER A 61 5.72 -6.08 -0.30
N ALA A 62 5.88 -6.45 -1.57
CA ALA A 62 5.43 -7.73 -2.10
C ALA A 62 6.60 -8.66 -2.39
N THR A 63 6.47 -9.93 -2.03
CA THR A 63 7.32 -11.00 -2.59
C THR A 63 6.53 -11.64 -3.73
N ILE A 64 7.01 -11.50 -4.96
CA ILE A 64 6.37 -12.07 -6.16
C ILE A 64 7.08 -13.33 -6.60
N LYS A 65 6.33 -14.23 -7.24
CA LYS A 65 6.85 -15.42 -7.91
C LYS A 65 6.83 -15.19 -9.42
N LEU A 66 8.02 -15.15 -10.02
CA LEU A 66 8.20 -14.96 -11.45
C LEU A 66 7.88 -16.25 -12.21
N SER A 67 7.61 -16.12 -13.51
CA SER A 67 7.34 -17.25 -14.42
C SER A 67 8.44 -18.33 -14.45
N ASN A 68 9.68 -17.97 -14.10
CA ASN A 68 10.80 -18.91 -13.97
C ASN A 68 10.90 -19.60 -12.59
N GLY A 69 9.90 -19.42 -11.73
CA GLY A 69 9.85 -19.98 -10.38
C GLY A 69 10.72 -19.27 -9.34
N LYS A 70 11.42 -18.18 -9.71
CA LYS A 70 12.21 -17.38 -8.76
C LYS A 70 11.33 -16.40 -8.00
N TYR A 71 11.73 -16.10 -6.78
CA TYR A 71 11.08 -15.08 -5.96
C TYR A 71 11.83 -13.76 -6.03
N LYS A 72 11.09 -12.65 -6.04
CA LYS A 72 11.64 -11.29 -6.00
C LYS A 72 10.84 -10.43 -5.03
N LYS A 73 11.53 -9.68 -4.18
CA LYS A 73 10.92 -8.66 -3.33
C LYS A 73 10.85 -7.33 -4.08
N ILE A 74 9.69 -6.68 -4.07
CA ILE A 74 9.43 -5.38 -4.70
C ILE A 74 8.70 -4.46 -3.72
N ILE A 75 8.83 -3.15 -3.96
CA ILE A 75 8.06 -2.10 -3.28
C ILE A 75 7.09 -1.53 -4.31
N ILE A 76 5.84 -1.34 -3.89
CA ILE A 76 4.71 -0.85 -4.67
C ILE A 76 4.12 0.36 -3.96
#